data_AF-A0A2H5XR32-F1
#
_entry.id   AF-A0A2H5XR32-F1
#
_cell.length_a   1.000
_cell.length_b   1.000
_cell.length_c   1.000
_cell.angle_alpha   90.00
_cell.angle_beta   90.00
_cell.angle_gamma   90.00
#
_symmetry.space_group_name_H-M   'P 1'
#
loop_
_entity.id
_entity.type
_entity.pdbx_description
1 polymer ?
#
loop_
_entity_poly.entity_id
_entity_poly.type
_entity_poly.pdbx_seq_one_letter_code
_entity_poly.pdbx_strand_id
1 'polypeptide(L)'
;MITAGIGSVAPNFTAEDVKGQKITLQADKKYILAFHRYMGCIWCQTDIMRLIKLKDELKSKGIETIIFVNSPKHSVEDYLKHYPDFPFKIVPDPDKKIYKLYGVESGNFLDMIPATINTIKNITVFKDYKFVKDGIKGDRYLRPAFFGIDNMKIIYEFRAKNPADYPDLQKMIENFK
;
A
#
# COMPACT_ATOMS: atom_id res chain seq x y z
N MET A 1 6.00 19.26 -12.29
CA MET A 1 5.48 18.86 -10.97
C MET A 1 6.62 18.20 -10.20
N ILE A 2 6.86 18.58 -8.96
CA ILE A 2 7.92 17.98 -8.13
C ILE A 2 7.39 16.64 -7.66
N THR A 3 7.97 15.54 -8.15
CA THR A 3 7.61 14.20 -7.71
C THR A 3 8.00 14.04 -6.24
N ALA A 4 7.06 13.59 -5.42
CA ALA A 4 7.34 13.23 -4.03
C ALA A 4 8.42 12.15 -4.01
N GLY A 5 9.58 12.47 -3.45
CA GLY A 5 10.74 11.58 -3.40
C GLY A 5 11.60 11.80 -2.17
N ILE A 6 12.61 10.96 -1.98
CA ILE A 6 13.47 10.99 -0.78
C ILE A 6 14.05 12.40 -0.54
N GLY A 7 13.95 12.88 0.70
CA GLY A 7 14.40 14.21 1.13
C GLY A 7 13.36 15.32 0.99
N SER A 8 12.29 15.12 0.21
CA SER A 8 11.21 16.09 0.07
C SER A 8 10.21 16.03 1.22
N VAL A 9 9.43 17.10 1.40
CA VAL A 9 8.27 17.11 2.29
C VAL A 9 7.18 16.24 1.67
N ALA A 10 6.63 15.32 2.45
CA ALA A 10 5.53 14.47 2.05
C ALA A 10 4.31 15.31 1.65
N PRO A 11 3.72 15.10 0.45
CA PRO A 11 2.50 15.78 0.04
C PRO A 11 1.40 15.60 1.08
N ASN A 12 0.85 16.72 1.54
CA ASN A 12 -0.24 16.71 2.50
C ASN A 12 -1.52 16.20 1.83
N PHE A 13 -2.32 15.45 2.57
CA PHE A 13 -3.63 14.99 2.15
C PHE A 13 -4.58 14.91 3.35
N THR A 14 -5.87 14.96 3.04
CA THR A 14 -6.93 14.54 3.95
C THR A 14 -7.68 13.42 3.26
N ALA A 15 -7.82 12.29 3.94
CA ALA A 15 -8.55 11.13 3.45
C ALA A 15 -9.48 10.59 4.52
N GLU A 16 -10.40 9.72 4.13
CA GLU A 16 -11.17 8.91 5.07
C GLU A 16 -10.76 7.45 4.91
N ASP A 17 -10.54 6.76 6.02
CA ASP A 17 -10.39 5.31 5.98
C ASP A 17 -11.75 4.63 5.69
N VAL A 18 -11.73 3.31 5.50
CA VAL A 18 -12.94 2.52 5.25
C VAL A 18 -13.99 2.63 6.38
N LYS A 19 -13.60 3.02 7.59
CA LYS A 19 -14.50 3.23 8.73
C LYS A 19 -15.01 4.68 8.80
N GLY A 20 -14.62 5.56 7.88
CA GLY A 20 -14.97 6.99 7.88
C GLY A 20 -14.11 7.84 8.80
N GLN A 21 -12.99 7.30 9.31
CA GLN A 21 -12.08 8.07 10.16
C GLN A 21 -11.19 8.95 9.30
N LYS A 22 -11.11 10.24 9.64
CA LYS A 22 -10.26 11.19 8.93
C LYS A 22 -8.78 10.89 9.19
N ILE A 23 -8.02 10.77 8.10
CA ILE A 23 -6.57 10.53 8.10
C ILE A 23 -5.86 11.75 7.53
N THR A 24 -4.90 12.26 8.29
CA THR A 24 -3.97 13.32 7.90
C THR A 24 -2.58 12.99 8.45
N LEU A 25 -1.53 13.39 7.74
CA LEU A 25 -0.17 13.30 8.27
C LEU A 25 0.05 14.37 9.33
N GLN A 26 0.84 14.03 10.35
CA GLN A 26 1.17 14.93 11.44
C GLN A 26 2.70 15.05 11.57
N ALA A 27 3.16 16.23 12.00
CA ALA A 27 4.52 16.39 12.48
C ALA A 27 4.79 15.43 13.66
N ASP A 28 6.06 15.08 13.85
CA ASP A 28 6.53 14.20 14.95
C ASP A 28 5.95 12.77 14.95
N LYS A 29 5.41 12.33 13.81
CA LYS A 29 4.96 10.96 13.59
C LYS A 29 5.69 10.27 12.44
N LYS A 30 5.70 8.94 12.51
CA LYS A 30 6.30 8.05 11.52
C LYS A 30 5.20 7.31 10.78
N TYR A 31 5.27 7.30 9.45
CA TYR A 31 4.28 6.64 8.61
C TYR A 31 4.92 5.73 7.57
N ILE A 32 4.28 4.59 7.33
CA ILE A 32 4.42 3.85 6.07
C ILE A 32 3.16 4.12 5.26
N LEU A 33 3.32 4.67 4.06
CA LEU A 33 2.25 4.78 3.07
C LEU A 33 2.43 3.69 2.03
N ALA A 34 1.50 2.74 1.97
CA ALA A 34 1.56 1.60 1.07
C ALA A 34 0.43 1.67 0.03
N PHE A 35 0.78 2.03 -1.19
CA PHE A 35 -0.12 2.17 -2.33
C PHE A 35 -0.24 0.84 -3.06
N HIS A 36 -1.46 0.33 -3.18
CA HIS A 36 -1.74 -0.94 -3.83
C HIS A 36 -2.73 -0.77 -4.99
N ARG A 37 -2.79 -1.78 -5.86
CA ARG A 37 -3.65 -1.80 -7.04
C ARG A 37 -5.13 -1.88 -6.67
N TYR A 38 -5.68 -3.08 -6.61
CA TYR A 38 -7.07 -3.32 -6.26
C TYR A 38 -7.15 -4.48 -5.27
N MET A 39 -8.25 -4.56 -4.53
CA MET A 39 -8.34 -5.43 -3.36
C MET A 39 -8.30 -6.93 -3.70
N GLY A 40 -8.74 -7.34 -4.89
CA GLY A 40 -8.62 -8.71 -5.40
C GLY A 40 -7.25 -9.07 -6.01
N CYS A 41 -6.23 -8.21 -5.88
CA CYS A 41 -4.90 -8.49 -6.41
C CYS A 41 -4.14 -9.40 -5.43
N ILE A 42 -3.81 -10.62 -5.86
CA ILE A 42 -3.08 -11.60 -5.03
C ILE A 42 -1.73 -11.07 -4.53
N TRP A 43 -1.00 -10.31 -5.35
CA TRP A 43 0.27 -9.70 -4.98
C TRP A 43 0.08 -8.64 -3.89
N CYS A 44 -0.94 -7.78 -4.04
CA CYS A 44 -1.24 -6.76 -3.04
C CYS A 44 -1.71 -7.37 -1.72
N GLN A 45 -2.55 -8.42 -1.76
CA GLN A 45 -2.93 -9.13 -0.53
C GLN A 45 -1.71 -9.78 0.13
N THR A 46 -0.77 -10.31 -0.65
CA THR A 46 0.50 -10.86 -0.13
C THR A 46 1.32 -9.80 0.59
N ASP A 47 1.47 -8.61 0.01
CA ASP A 47 2.19 -7.50 0.66
C ASP A 47 1.52 -7.01 1.94
N ILE A 48 0.18 -6.93 1.94
CA ILE A 48 -0.60 -6.63 3.15
C ILE A 48 -0.33 -7.67 4.24
N MET A 49 -0.30 -8.97 3.91
CA MET A 49 0.03 -10.02 4.87
C MET A 49 1.46 -9.92 5.40
N ARG A 50 2.42 -9.50 4.56
CA ARG A 50 3.81 -9.25 4.98
C ARG A 50 3.90 -8.09 5.96
N LEU A 51 3.16 -6.99 5.72
CA LEU A 51 3.03 -5.89 6.69
C LEU A 51 2.40 -6.38 8.00
N ILE A 52 1.33 -7.18 7.95
CA ILE A 52 0.66 -7.70 9.16
C ILE A 52 1.61 -8.53 10.02
N LYS A 53 2.50 -9.33 9.41
CA LYS A 53 3.53 -10.09 10.16
C LYS A 53 4.49 -9.19 10.96
N LEU A 54 4.66 -7.94 10.54
CA LEU A 54 5.52 -6.95 11.19
C LEU A 54 4.75 -5.98 12.10
N LYS A 55 3.44 -6.20 12.31
CA LYS A 55 2.57 -5.25 13.04
C LYS A 55 3.10 -4.87 14.43
N ASP A 56 3.67 -5.82 15.17
CA ASP A 56 4.12 -5.60 16.54
C ASP A 56 5.43 -4.81 16.59
N GLU A 57 6.32 -5.03 15.61
CA GLU A 57 7.55 -4.25 15.42
C GLU A 57 7.22 -2.81 14.99
N LEU A 58 6.32 -2.66 14.01
CA LEU A 58 5.87 -1.34 13.56
C LEU A 58 5.26 -0.55 14.73
N LYS A 59 4.42 -1.22 15.53
CA LYS A 59 3.81 -0.62 16.72
C LYS A 59 4.85 -0.24 17.77
N SER A 60 5.84 -1.09 18.07
CA SER A 60 6.88 -0.78 19.07
C SER A 60 7.79 0.37 18.66
N LYS A 61 7.98 0.59 17.35
CA LYS A 61 8.72 1.73 16.78
C LYS A 61 7.87 2.99 16.58
N GLY A 62 6.57 2.94 16.90
CA GLY A 62 5.64 4.06 16.72
C GLY A 62 5.34 4.39 15.26
N ILE A 63 5.45 3.42 14.35
CA ILE A 63 5.23 3.59 12.91
C ILE A 63 3.77 3.28 12.57
N GLU A 64 3.01 4.30 12.14
CA GLU A 64 1.64 4.13 11.66
C GLU A 64 1.63 3.69 10.18
N THR A 65 0.99 2.56 9.88
CA THR A 65 0.84 2.10 8.48
C THR A 65 -0.51 2.49 7.92
N ILE A 66 -0.51 3.15 6.77
CA ILE A 66 -1.69 3.55 6.01
C ILE A 66 -1.63 2.87 4.64
N ILE A 67 -2.63 2.06 4.36
CA ILE A 67 -2.75 1.31 3.11
C ILE A 67 -3.73 2.04 2.20
N PHE A 68 -3.31 2.40 1.00
CA PHE A 68 -4.18 2.92 -0.05
C PHE A 68 -4.49 1.81 -1.04
N VAL A 69 -5.75 1.72 -1.45
CA VAL A 69 -6.20 0.76 -2.48
C VAL A 69 -7.03 1.49 -3.52
N ASN A 70 -6.75 1.25 -4.80
CA ASN A 70 -7.58 1.73 -5.90
C ASN A 70 -8.77 0.78 -6.11
N SER A 71 -9.63 0.74 -5.10
CA SER A 71 -10.87 -0.03 -5.06
C SER A 71 -11.96 0.76 -4.38
N PRO A 72 -13.23 0.51 -4.71
CA PRO A 72 -14.33 1.15 -4.02
C PRO A 72 -14.42 0.68 -2.57
N LYS A 73 -15.00 1.52 -1.70
CA LYS A 73 -15.12 1.27 -0.25
C LYS A 73 -15.70 -0.11 0.06
N HIS A 74 -16.76 -0.53 -0.62
CA HIS A 74 -17.44 -1.81 -0.37
C HIS A 74 -16.56 -3.03 -0.62
N SER A 75 -15.60 -2.96 -1.54
CA SER A 75 -14.63 -4.04 -1.75
C SER A 75 -13.68 -4.15 -0.56
N VAL A 76 -13.29 -3.01 0.03
CA VAL A 76 -12.44 -3.00 1.23
C VAL A 76 -13.21 -3.51 2.44
N GLU A 77 -14.47 -3.10 2.61
CA GLU A 77 -15.34 -3.62 3.67
C GLU A 77 -15.51 -5.13 3.58
N ASP A 78 -15.71 -5.65 2.37
CA ASP A 78 -15.84 -7.09 2.13
C ASP A 78 -14.55 -7.86 2.46
N TYR A 79 -13.39 -7.34 2.05
CA TYR A 79 -12.09 -7.90 2.43
C TYR A 79 -11.93 -7.95 3.96
N LEU A 80 -12.27 -6.88 4.67
CA LEU A 80 -12.11 -6.81 6.12
C LEU A 80 -13.02 -7.75 6.93
N LYS A 81 -14.12 -8.26 6.34
CA LYS A 81 -14.90 -9.33 6.99
C LYS A 81 -14.07 -10.59 7.26
N HIS A 82 -13.02 -10.81 6.46
CA HIS A 82 -12.10 -11.93 6.65
C HIS A 82 -10.97 -11.64 7.66
N TYR A 83 -10.84 -10.38 8.12
CA TYR A 83 -9.77 -9.91 8.99
C TYR A 83 -10.33 -8.97 10.07
N PRO A 84 -11.05 -9.48 11.08
CA PRO A 84 -11.67 -8.65 12.12
C PRO A 84 -10.64 -7.81 12.91
N ASP A 85 -9.44 -8.35 13.11
CA ASP A 85 -8.35 -7.71 13.87
C ASP A 85 -7.32 -7.02 12.96
N PHE A 86 -7.76 -6.48 11.81
CA PHE A 86 -6.86 -5.81 10.87
C PHE A 86 -6.18 -4.60 11.53
N PRO A 87 -4.83 -4.56 11.62
CA PRO A 87 -4.12 -3.62 12.49
C PRO A 87 -3.86 -2.25 11.86
N PHE A 88 -4.14 -2.08 10.58
CA PHE A 88 -3.75 -0.89 9.81
C PHE A 88 -4.96 -0.08 9.34
N LYS A 89 -4.73 1.20 9.07
CA LYS A 89 -5.71 2.06 8.39
C LYS A 89 -5.72 1.70 6.91
N ILE A 90 -6.90 1.52 6.32
CA ILE A 90 -7.06 1.28 4.89
C ILE A 90 -7.97 2.33 4.26
N VAL A 91 -7.45 3.03 3.27
CA VAL A 91 -8.08 4.15 2.58
C VAL A 91 -8.46 3.70 1.17
N PRO A 92 -9.77 3.55 0.86
CA PRO A 92 -10.22 3.36 -0.50
C PRO A 92 -10.06 4.68 -1.29
N ASP A 93 -9.26 4.67 -2.35
CA ASP A 93 -9.08 5.82 -3.24
C ASP A 93 -9.33 5.41 -4.71
N PRO A 94 -10.61 5.19 -5.09
CA PRO A 94 -10.98 4.75 -6.43
C PRO A 94 -10.63 5.77 -7.53
N ASP A 95 -10.55 7.06 -7.18
CA ASP A 95 -10.24 8.16 -8.10
C ASP A 95 -8.73 8.43 -8.24
N LYS A 96 -7.90 7.70 -7.47
CA LYS A 96 -6.44 7.87 -7.40
C LYS A 96 -6.02 9.30 -7.03
N LYS A 97 -6.78 10.00 -6.20
CA LYS A 97 -6.48 11.39 -5.81
C LYS A 97 -5.14 11.47 -5.08
N ILE A 98 -4.92 10.59 -4.12
CA ILE A 98 -3.71 10.55 -3.29
C ILE A 98 -2.55 9.93 -4.07
N TYR A 99 -2.83 8.92 -4.89
CA TYR A 99 -1.85 8.34 -5.81
C TYR A 99 -1.23 9.42 -6.70
N LYS A 100 -2.04 10.31 -7.30
CA LYS A 100 -1.54 11.43 -8.12
C LYS A 100 -0.66 12.40 -7.32
N LEU A 101 -1.01 12.69 -6.06
CA LEU A 101 -0.19 13.56 -5.18
C LEU A 101 1.20 12.98 -4.94
N TYR A 102 1.31 11.65 -4.80
CA TYR A 102 2.58 10.95 -4.60
C TYR A 102 3.26 10.51 -5.90
N GLY A 103 2.71 10.90 -7.07
CA GLY A 103 3.21 10.49 -8.39
C GLY A 103 3.15 8.98 -8.61
N VAL A 104 2.25 8.27 -7.92
CA VAL A 104 2.05 6.83 -8.10
C VAL A 104 1.15 6.62 -9.31
N GLU A 105 1.78 6.38 -10.45
CA GLU A 105 1.10 6.28 -11.75
C GLU A 105 0.95 4.84 -12.21
N SER A 106 -0.01 4.66 -13.10
CA SER A 106 -0.26 3.37 -13.74
C SER A 106 0.86 3.05 -14.73
N GLY A 107 1.27 1.79 -14.75
CA GLY A 107 2.14 1.28 -15.79
C GLY A 107 1.40 1.04 -17.09
N ASN A 108 2.03 0.27 -17.97
CA ASN A 108 1.44 -0.21 -19.21
C ASN A 108 1.34 -1.75 -19.21
N PHE A 109 0.85 -2.32 -20.31
CA PHE A 109 0.73 -3.77 -20.46
C PHE A 109 2.07 -4.52 -20.36
N LEU A 110 3.17 -3.95 -20.85
CA LEU A 110 4.49 -4.58 -20.81
C LEU A 110 5.00 -4.74 -19.37
N ASP A 111 4.67 -3.78 -18.49
CA ASP A 111 4.99 -3.86 -17.07
C ASP A 111 4.30 -5.07 -16.38
N MET A 112 3.26 -5.64 -16.97
CA MET A 112 2.54 -6.81 -16.43
C MET A 112 3.17 -8.14 -16.85
N ILE A 113 3.99 -8.15 -17.91
CA ILE A 113 4.57 -9.36 -18.51
C ILE A 113 5.55 -10.10 -17.55
N PRO A 114 6.39 -9.41 -16.75
CA PRO A 114 7.28 -10.07 -15.78
C PRO A 114 6.53 -10.86 -14.68
N ALA A 115 5.22 -10.70 -14.54
CA ALA A 115 4.43 -11.31 -13.46
C ALA A 115 4.20 -12.83 -13.62
N THR A 116 4.66 -13.48 -14.70
CA THR A 116 4.11 -14.79 -15.11
C THR A 116 5.04 -16.01 -15.05
N ILE A 117 6.36 -15.91 -14.85
CA ILE A 117 7.23 -17.11 -15.04
C ILE A 117 7.99 -17.59 -13.78
N ASN A 118 8.46 -16.71 -12.88
CA ASN A 118 9.24 -17.15 -11.71
C ASN A 118 8.56 -17.03 -10.34
N THR A 119 7.45 -16.29 -10.24
CA THR A 119 6.89 -15.94 -8.92
C THR A 119 5.77 -16.91 -8.47
N ILE A 120 5.05 -17.56 -9.39
CA ILE A 120 3.96 -18.51 -9.08
C ILE A 120 4.45 -19.74 -8.30
N LYS A 121 5.68 -20.23 -8.56
CA LYS A 121 6.26 -21.38 -7.84
C LYS A 121 6.52 -21.12 -6.35
N ASN A 122 6.62 -19.85 -5.94
CA ASN A 122 6.87 -19.43 -4.56
C ASN A 122 5.67 -18.74 -3.90
N ILE A 123 4.50 -18.69 -4.55
CA ILE A 123 3.26 -18.25 -3.89
C ILE A 123 2.77 -19.39 -2.98
N THR A 124 3.35 -19.47 -1.79
CA THR A 124 2.78 -20.21 -0.66
C THR A 124 1.48 -19.56 -0.15
N VAL A 125 1.15 -18.36 -0.65
CA VAL A 125 0.09 -17.45 -0.17
C VAL A 125 -1.26 -17.67 -0.86
N PHE A 126 -1.38 -18.62 -1.80
CA PHE A 126 -2.67 -18.94 -2.43
C PHE A 126 -3.73 -19.39 -1.39
N LYS A 127 -3.27 -19.98 -0.27
CA LYS A 127 -4.12 -20.37 0.86
C LYS A 127 -4.72 -19.18 1.61
N ASP A 128 -4.02 -18.05 1.63
CA ASP A 128 -4.42 -16.86 2.37
C ASP A 128 -5.20 -15.87 1.50
N TYR A 129 -5.23 -16.08 0.18
CA TYR A 129 -6.00 -15.25 -0.75
C TYR A 129 -7.49 -15.26 -0.37
N LYS A 130 -8.08 -14.06 -0.33
CA LYS A 130 -9.52 -13.88 -0.12
C LYS A 130 -10.14 -13.33 -1.38
N PHE A 131 -11.19 -14.00 -1.83
CA PHE A 131 -12.07 -13.44 -2.84
C PHE A 131 -12.79 -12.24 -2.24
N VAL A 132 -12.82 -11.16 -3.01
CA VAL A 132 -13.40 -9.89 -2.59
C VAL A 132 -14.45 -9.51 -3.61
N LYS A 133 -15.64 -9.13 -3.14
CA LYS A 133 -16.70 -8.61 -4.01
C LYS A 133 -16.18 -7.40 -4.78
N ASP A 134 -16.38 -7.42 -6.10
CA ASP A 134 -15.86 -6.41 -7.03
C ASP A 134 -14.32 -6.22 -6.92
N GLY A 135 -13.58 -7.25 -6.48
CA GLY A 135 -12.15 -7.14 -6.18
C GLY A 135 -11.26 -6.77 -7.37
N ILE A 136 -11.75 -6.87 -8.60
CA ILE A 136 -11.06 -6.44 -9.82
C ILE A 136 -11.44 -5.02 -10.28
N LYS A 137 -12.37 -4.35 -9.59
CA LYS A 137 -12.71 -2.94 -9.87
C LYS A 137 -11.58 -2.05 -9.36
N GLY A 138 -10.86 -1.50 -10.33
CA GLY A 138 -9.69 -0.66 -10.13
C GLY A 138 -8.82 -0.66 -11.37
N ASP A 139 -7.73 0.10 -11.31
CA ASP A 139 -6.78 0.20 -12.40
C ASP A 139 -5.94 -1.07 -12.52
N ARG A 140 -6.05 -1.78 -13.64
CA ARG A 140 -5.33 -3.04 -13.87
C ARG A 140 -3.80 -2.88 -13.95
N TYR A 141 -3.31 -1.72 -14.35
CA TYR A 141 -1.89 -1.47 -14.61
C TYR A 141 -1.20 -0.71 -13.48
N LEU A 142 -1.93 -0.35 -12.42
CA LEU A 142 -1.33 0.32 -11.27
C LEU A 142 -0.29 -0.57 -10.59
N ARG A 143 0.90 0.02 -10.38
CA ARG A 143 2.03 -0.63 -9.74
C ARG A 143 2.09 -0.21 -8.27
N PRO A 144 2.39 -1.13 -7.35
CA PRO A 144 2.54 -0.78 -5.94
C PRO A 144 3.63 0.27 -5.71
N ALA A 145 3.48 1.06 -4.65
CA ALA A 145 4.52 1.98 -4.20
C ALA A 145 4.48 2.11 -2.68
N PHE A 146 5.65 2.33 -2.07
CA PHE A 146 5.81 2.47 -0.64
C PHE A 146 6.63 3.71 -0.33
N PHE A 147 6.19 4.46 0.67
CA PHE A 147 6.90 5.62 1.18
C PHE A 147 7.03 5.51 2.69
N GLY A 148 8.25 5.67 3.18
CA GLY A 148 8.52 5.89 4.61
C GLY A 148 8.59 7.39 4.88
N ILE A 149 7.81 7.86 5.85
CA ILE A 149 7.73 9.27 6.22
C ILE A 149 8.10 9.42 7.69
N ASP A 150 9.08 10.27 7.97
CA ASP A 150 9.49 10.63 9.32
C ASP A 150 9.47 12.16 9.46
N ASN A 151 8.68 12.65 10.41
CA ASN A 151 8.44 14.07 10.64
C ASN A 151 8.15 14.85 9.35
N MET A 152 7.11 14.42 8.63
CA MET A 152 6.65 14.99 7.35
C MET A 152 7.67 14.90 6.19
N LYS A 153 8.82 14.24 6.35
CA LYS A 153 9.81 14.06 5.27
C LYS A 153 9.80 12.64 4.75
N ILE A 154 9.93 12.49 3.44
CA ILE A 154 10.10 11.18 2.82
C ILE A 154 11.54 10.72 3.05
N ILE A 155 11.70 9.64 3.79
CA ILE A 155 13.00 9.03 4.12
C ILE A 155 13.26 7.74 3.36
N TYR A 156 12.20 7.12 2.83
CA TYR A 156 12.28 5.91 2.03
C TYR A 156 11.26 5.99 0.90
N GLU A 157 11.64 5.48 -0.27
CA GLU A 157 10.78 5.39 -1.44
C GLU A 157 11.05 4.08 -2.17
N PHE A 158 9.97 3.38 -2.49
CA PHE A 158 9.99 2.23 -3.38
C PHE A 158 8.85 2.35 -4.38
N ARG A 159 9.17 2.18 -5.67
CA ARG A 159 8.20 2.16 -6.76
C ARG A 159 8.37 0.85 -7.52
N ALA A 160 7.32 0.02 -7.49
CA ALA A 160 7.36 -1.28 -8.12
C ALA A 160 7.49 -1.14 -9.64
N LYS A 161 8.33 -1.98 -10.26
CA LYS A 161 8.45 -2.04 -11.73
C LYS A 161 7.32 -2.84 -12.37
N ASN A 162 6.76 -3.81 -11.64
CA ASN A 162 5.67 -4.69 -12.07
C ASN A 162 4.78 -5.06 -10.86
N PRO A 163 3.62 -5.70 -11.05
CA PRO A 163 2.69 -5.98 -9.95
C PRO A 163 3.20 -6.94 -8.87
N ALA A 164 4.20 -7.76 -9.19
CA ALA A 164 4.78 -8.75 -8.28
C ALA A 164 6.06 -8.23 -7.59
N ASP A 165 6.49 -7.01 -7.92
CA ASP A 165 7.64 -6.36 -7.30
C ASP A 165 7.22 -5.71 -5.98
N TYR A 166 8.05 -5.89 -4.95
CA TYR A 166 7.72 -5.51 -3.58
C TYR A 166 8.96 -5.02 -2.83
N PRO A 167 8.80 -4.12 -1.84
CA PRO A 167 9.93 -3.62 -1.09
C PRO A 167 10.50 -4.67 -0.12
N ASP A 168 11.76 -4.49 0.23
CA ASP A 168 12.30 -5.02 1.47
C ASP A 168 11.77 -4.18 2.65
N LEU A 169 10.79 -4.74 3.36
CA LEU A 169 10.11 -4.06 4.47
C LEU A 169 11.05 -3.84 5.66
N GLN A 170 12.02 -4.73 5.90
CA GLN A 170 12.96 -4.57 7.00
C GLN A 170 13.90 -3.41 6.72
N LYS A 171 14.47 -3.37 5.52
CA LYS A 171 15.27 -2.22 5.08
C LYS A 171 14.49 -0.91 5.17
N MET A 172 13.20 -0.91 4.81
CA MET A 172 12.35 0.28 4.98
C MET A 172 12.23 0.69 6.45
N ILE A 173 11.98 -0.26 7.36
CA ILE A 173 11.84 0.01 8.80
C ILE A 173 13.15 0.55 9.41
N GLU A 174 14.30 0.07 8.96
CA GLU A 174 15.63 0.53 9.41
C GLU A 174 15.93 1.99 9.05
N ASN A 175 15.23 2.57 8.07
CA ASN A 175 15.43 3.98 7.70
C ASN A 175 14.78 4.98 8.67
N PHE A 176 13.84 4.52 9.50
CA PHE A 176 13.20 5.37 10.51
C PHE A 176 14.14 5.60 11.69
N LYS A 177 14.29 6.86 12.11
CA LYS A 177 15.12 7.23 13.26
C LYS A 177 14.39 7.06 14.58
#